data_AF-A0AAV7UGR3-F1
#
_entry.id   AF-A0AAV7UGR3-F1
#
_cell.length_a   1.000
_cell.length_b   1.000
_cell.length_c   1.000
_cell.angle_alpha   90.00
_cell.angle_beta   90.00
_cell.angle_gamma   90.00
#
_symmetry.space_group_name_H-M   'P 1'
#
loop_
_entity.id
_entity.type
_entity.pdbx_description
1 polymer ?
#
loop_
_entity_poly.entity_id
_entity_poly.type
_entity_poly.pdbx_seq_one_letter_code
_entity_poly.pdbx_strand_id
1 'polypeptide(L)'
;MEDRHIIITYRLDRATIQELCAQLEPDLMSSIRQPTGIPPLVRVLSVLHFLASGLFQTTVAMASGMSQPMFSNVLTRVLSALLKHMRSYIVFPQVEDLATMKADFYALGHIPNIIGAIDGTHVAFVPAPEKLASFQE
;
A
#
# COMPACT_ATOMS: atom_id res chain seq x y z
N MET A 1 -13.49 15.36 8.23
CA MET A 1 -12.98 14.02 8.58
C MET A 1 -11.89 14.21 9.62
N GLU A 2 -12.07 13.63 10.79
CA GLU A 2 -11.12 13.68 11.90
C GLU A 2 -9.83 12.92 11.53
N ASP A 3 -8.67 13.36 12.02
CA ASP A 3 -7.37 12.85 11.58
C ASP A 3 -7.20 11.34 11.82
N ARG A 4 -7.81 10.83 12.90
CA ARG A 4 -7.85 9.39 13.17
C ARG A 4 -8.52 8.58 12.06
N HIS A 5 -9.60 9.10 11.49
CA HIS A 5 -10.28 8.43 10.38
C HIS A 5 -9.38 8.38 9.14
N ILE A 6 -8.59 9.42 8.87
CA ILE A 6 -7.71 9.49 7.70
C ILE A 6 -6.65 8.40 7.79
N ILE A 7 -6.01 8.27 8.95
CA ILE A 7 -5.01 7.23 9.19
C ILE A 7 -5.63 5.83 9.04
N ILE A 8 -6.84 5.61 9.56
CA ILE A 8 -7.51 4.30 9.42
C ILE A 8 -7.84 4.01 7.94
N THR A 9 -8.32 4.99 7.19
CA THR A 9 -8.78 4.82 5.80
C THR A 9 -7.64 4.69 4.80
N TYR A 10 -6.54 5.41 5.00
CA TYR A 10 -5.45 5.56 4.02
C TYR A 10 -4.08 5.09 4.52
N ARG A 11 -3.94 4.72 5.81
CA ARG A 11 -2.68 4.36 6.49
C ARG A 11 -1.62 5.46 6.51
N LEU A 12 -2.00 6.68 6.15
CA LEU A 12 -1.16 7.87 6.15
C LEU A 12 -1.92 9.01 6.83
N ASP A 13 -1.19 9.92 7.47
CA ASP A 13 -1.77 11.16 7.96
C ASP A 13 -2.02 12.17 6.82
N ARG A 14 -2.74 13.24 7.14
CA ARG A 14 -3.12 14.27 6.16
C ARG A 14 -1.92 14.96 5.51
N ALA A 15 -0.89 15.29 6.29
CA ALA A 15 0.28 16.02 5.79
C ALA A 15 1.06 15.14 4.81
N THR A 16 1.27 13.87 5.17
CA THR A 16 1.93 12.88 4.31
C THR A 16 1.15 12.66 3.01
N ILE A 17 -0.19 12.61 3.05
CA ILE A 17 -1.02 12.50 1.84
C ILE A 17 -0.86 13.74 0.95
N GLN A 18 -0.85 14.94 1.52
CA GLN A 18 -0.70 16.19 0.78
C GLN A 18 0.67 16.27 0.11
N GLU A 19 1.73 15.93 0.84
CA GLU A 19 3.09 15.86 0.32
C GLU A 19 3.19 14.84 -0.82
N LEU A 20 2.66 13.63 -0.61
CA LEU A 20 2.64 12.59 -1.62
C LEU A 20 1.89 13.05 -2.88
N CYS A 21 0.73 13.70 -2.74
CA CYS A 21 -0.01 14.22 -3.88
C CYS A 21 0.79 15.26 -4.66
N ALA A 22 1.47 16.19 -3.98
CA ALA A 22 2.31 17.18 -4.63
C ALA A 22 3.50 16.55 -5.37
N GLN A 23 4.13 15.52 -4.79
CA GLN A 23 5.23 14.79 -5.43
C GLN A 23 4.79 14.03 -6.68
N LEU A 24 3.57 13.45 -6.67
CA LEU A 24 3.06 12.66 -7.79
C LEU A 24 2.38 13.50 -8.88
N GLU A 25 1.98 14.75 -8.59
CA GLU A 25 1.24 15.61 -9.52
C GLU A 25 1.90 15.76 -10.90
N PRO A 26 3.22 15.99 -11.04
CA PRO A 26 3.87 16.10 -12.35
C PRO A 26 3.72 14.83 -13.21
N ASP A 27 3.82 13.65 -12.57
CA ASP A 27 3.68 12.36 -13.21
C ASP A 27 2.24 12.07 -13.62
N LEU A 28 1.27 12.53 -12.84
CA LEU A 28 -0.16 12.33 -13.09
C LEU A 28 -0.75 13.32 -14.10
N MET A 29 -0.14 14.50 -14.25
CA MET A 29 -0.56 15.57 -15.19
C MET A 29 0.04 15.42 -16.59
N SER A 30 1.24 14.84 -16.72
CA SER A 30 1.92 14.66 -18.02
C SER A 30 1.22 13.68 -18.98
N SER A 31 0.28 12.87 -18.49
CA SER A 31 -0.49 11.90 -19.28
C SER A 31 -1.80 12.50 -19.83
N ILE A 32 -1.68 13.55 -20.66
CA ILE A 32 -2.82 14.27 -21.30
C ILE A 32 -3.39 13.46 -22.48
N ARG A 33 -3.75 12.19 -22.27
CA ARG A 33 -4.53 11.44 -23.27
C ARG A 33 -5.93 11.05 -22.82
N GLN A 34 -6.27 11.22 -21.54
CA GLN A 34 -7.65 11.05 -21.08
C GLN A 34 -7.93 11.98 -19.89
N PRO A 35 -8.65 13.10 -20.09
CA PRO A 35 -9.21 13.83 -18.97
C PRO A 35 -10.34 12.98 -18.40
N THR A 36 -10.04 12.13 -17.42
CA THR A 36 -11.07 11.33 -16.74
C THR A 36 -12.04 12.19 -15.91
N GLY A 37 -11.89 13.53 -15.92
CA GLY A 37 -12.62 14.46 -15.05
C GLY A 37 -12.25 14.32 -13.57
N ILE A 38 -11.57 13.24 -13.18
CA ILE A 38 -11.21 12.94 -11.80
C ILE A 38 -9.97 13.75 -11.39
N PRO A 39 -10.04 14.57 -10.33
CA PRO A 39 -8.90 15.32 -9.81
C PRO A 39 -7.72 14.41 -9.37
N PRO A 40 -6.46 14.84 -9.50
CA PRO A 40 -5.28 14.06 -9.07
C PRO A 40 -5.37 13.57 -7.62
N LEU A 41 -5.81 14.44 -6.70
CA LEU A 41 -6.02 14.09 -5.30
C LEU A 41 -6.98 12.90 -5.14
N VAL A 42 -8.11 12.90 -5.85
CA VAL A 42 -9.09 11.80 -5.79
C VAL A 42 -8.46 10.50 -6.30
N ARG A 43 -7.69 10.56 -7.38
CA ARG A 43 -6.97 9.39 -7.92
C ARG A 43 -6.01 8.79 -6.89
N VAL A 44 -5.21 9.63 -6.24
CA VAL A 44 -4.25 9.20 -5.22
C VAL A 44 -4.99 8.62 -4.01
N LEU A 45 -6.00 9.31 -3.48
CA LEU A 45 -6.79 8.84 -2.35
C LEU A 45 -7.49 7.50 -2.64
N SER A 46 -8.05 7.32 -3.83
CA SER A 46 -8.69 6.05 -4.22
C SER A 46 -7.69 4.89 -4.26
N VAL A 47 -6.47 5.14 -4.74
CA VAL A 47 -5.41 4.11 -4.77
C VAL A 47 -4.89 3.83 -3.37
N LEU A 48 -4.66 4.85 -2.54
CA LEU A 48 -4.28 4.68 -1.14
C LEU A 48 -5.34 3.88 -0.38
N HIS A 49 -6.62 4.17 -0.59
CA HIS A 49 -7.70 3.42 0.04
C HIS A 49 -7.71 1.95 -0.38
N PHE A 50 -7.48 1.66 -1.66
CA PHE A 50 -7.34 0.30 -2.16
C PHE A 50 -6.18 -0.44 -1.50
N LEU A 51 -5.00 0.17 -1.46
CA LEU A 51 -3.80 -0.42 -0.83
C LEU A 51 -3.98 -0.63 0.68
N ALA A 52 -4.64 0.32 1.36
CA ALA A 52 -4.88 0.29 2.80
C ALA A 52 -5.94 -0.74 3.23
N SER A 53 -6.95 -0.98 2.39
CA SER A 53 -8.12 -1.79 2.73
C SER A 53 -8.00 -3.25 2.29
N GLY A 54 -7.16 -3.54 1.28
CA GLY A 54 -7.08 -4.87 0.68
C GLY A 54 -8.38 -5.32 -0.01
N LEU A 55 -9.32 -4.40 -0.25
CA LEU A 55 -10.61 -4.69 -0.88
C LEU A 55 -10.46 -4.92 -2.39
N PHE A 56 -11.49 -5.53 -3.00
CA PHE A 56 -11.55 -5.65 -4.45
C PHE A 56 -11.64 -4.28 -5.14
N GLN A 57 -11.02 -4.17 -6.31
CA GLN A 57 -11.01 -2.95 -7.11
C GLN A 57 -12.43 -2.43 -7.41
N THR A 58 -13.39 -3.34 -7.61
CA THR A 58 -14.80 -2.99 -7.87
C THR A 58 -15.41 -2.20 -6.71
N THR A 59 -15.17 -2.63 -5.47
CA THR A 59 -15.67 -1.97 -4.26
C THR A 59 -15.08 -0.58 -4.10
N VAL A 60 -13.77 -0.43 -4.32
CA VAL A 60 -13.08 0.87 -4.20
C VAL A 60 -13.42 1.81 -5.35
N ALA A 61 -13.58 1.28 -6.56
CA ALA A 61 -14.00 2.05 -7.73
C ALA A 61 -15.38 2.68 -7.50
N MET A 62 -16.36 1.90 -7.02
CA MET A 62 -17.70 2.42 -6.69
C MET A 62 -17.64 3.50 -5.61
N ALA A 63 -16.89 3.29 -4.53
CA ALA A 63 -16.74 4.28 -3.46
C ALA A 63 -16.11 5.60 -3.94
N SER A 64 -15.34 5.55 -5.04
CA SER A 64 -14.66 6.69 -5.62
C SER A 64 -15.41 7.31 -6.80
N GLY A 65 -16.62 6.85 -7.12
CA GLY A 65 -17.39 7.29 -8.29
C GLY A 65 -16.77 6.90 -9.63
N MET A 66 -15.91 5.87 -9.65
CA MET A 66 -15.22 5.39 -10.84
C MET A 66 -15.77 4.06 -11.32
N SER A 67 -15.77 3.85 -12.65
CA SER A 67 -15.92 2.50 -13.20
C SER A 67 -14.66 1.66 -12.92
N GLN A 68 -14.80 0.34 -12.82
CA GLN A 68 -13.65 -0.54 -12.57
C GLN A 68 -12.53 -0.40 -13.62
N PRO A 69 -12.81 -0.29 -14.94
CA PRO A 69 -11.76 -0.09 -15.93
C PRO A 69 -11.02 1.25 -15.75
N MET A 70 -11.74 2.30 -15.38
CA MET A 70 -11.13 3.59 -15.06
C MET A 70 -10.25 3.50 -13.82
N PHE A 71 -10.72 2.83 -12.76
CA PHE A 71 -9.94 2.63 -11.56
C PHE A 71 -8.67 1.81 -11.82
N SER A 72 -8.74 0.74 -12.63
CA SER A 72 -7.58 -0.07 -13.02
C SER A 72 -6.49 0.78 -13.72
N ASN A 73 -6.91 1.67 -14.64
CA ASN A 73 -6.02 2.63 -15.28
C ASN A 73 -5.41 3.64 -14.28
N VAL A 74 -6.23 4.15 -13.35
CA VAL A 74 -5.77 5.05 -12.29
C VAL A 74 -4.75 4.36 -11.38
N LEU A 75 -5.03 3.14 -10.94
CA LEU A 75 -4.16 2.33 -10.11
C LEU A 75 -2.80 2.14 -10.76
N THR A 76 -2.77 1.73 -12.03
CA THR A 76 -1.53 1.51 -12.79
C THR A 76 -0.69 2.79 -12.87
N ARG A 77 -1.33 3.94 -13.11
CA ARG A 77 -0.65 5.24 -13.23
C ARG A 77 -0.08 5.73 -11.90
N VAL A 78 -0.87 5.67 -10.83
CA VAL A 78 -0.42 6.08 -9.49
C VAL A 78 0.70 5.17 -9.01
N LEU A 79 0.60 3.85 -9.19
CA LEU A 79 1.69 2.91 -8.86
C LEU A 79 2.95 3.21 -9.66
N SER A 80 2.81 3.47 -10.96
CA SER A 80 3.96 3.82 -11.82
C SER A 80 4.64 5.10 -11.37
N ALA A 81 3.86 6.12 -10.95
CA ALA A 81 4.40 7.35 -10.38
C ALA A 81 5.11 7.10 -9.05
N LEU A 82 4.50 6.34 -8.13
CA LEU A 82 5.10 5.94 -6.85
C LEU A 82 6.45 5.22 -7.04
N LEU A 83 6.52 4.30 -8.01
CA LEU A 83 7.74 3.53 -8.27
C LEU A 83 8.91 4.40 -8.74
N LYS A 84 8.67 5.55 -9.37
CA LYS A 84 9.76 6.48 -9.73
C LYS A 84 10.44 7.08 -8.50
N HIS A 85 9.70 7.24 -7.41
CA HIS A 85 10.18 7.80 -6.15
C HIS A 85 10.64 6.73 -5.15
N MET A 86 10.50 5.43 -5.46
CA MET A 86 10.73 4.34 -4.51
C MET A 86 12.10 4.37 -3.84
N ARG A 87 13.15 4.77 -4.58
CA ARG A 87 14.54 4.77 -4.09
C ARG A 87 14.79 5.81 -3.00
N SER A 88 13.93 6.83 -2.90
CA SER A 88 14.00 7.83 -1.84
C SER A 88 13.42 7.32 -0.52
N TYR A 89 12.60 6.26 -0.56
CA TYR A 89 11.85 5.77 0.60
C TYR A 89 12.21 4.34 1.02
N ILE A 90 12.70 3.52 0.08
CA ILE A 90 13.02 2.11 0.31
C ILE A 90 14.52 1.92 0.06
N VAL A 91 15.27 1.73 1.15
CA VAL A 91 16.70 1.42 1.13
C VAL A 91 16.88 -0.01 1.63
N PHE A 92 17.44 -0.88 0.80
CA PHE A 92 17.80 -2.22 1.20
C PHE A 92 19.23 -2.24 1.77
N PRO A 93 19.50 -3.08 2.79
CA PRO A 93 20.84 -3.19 3.37
C PRO A 93 21.87 -3.63 2.34
N GLN A 94 23.08 -3.09 2.46
CA GLN A 94 24.21 -3.58 1.68
C GLN A 94 24.81 -4.83 2.32
N VAL A 95 25.68 -5.53 1.58
CA VAL A 95 26.26 -6.81 2.02
C VAL A 95 27.00 -6.65 3.35
N GLU A 96 27.64 -5.51 3.55
CA GLU A 96 28.41 -5.14 4.73
C GLU A 96 27.52 -4.98 5.97
N ASP A 97 26.25 -4.59 5.79
CA ASP A 97 25.29 -4.36 6.88
C ASP A 97 24.59 -5.65 7.34
N LEU A 98 24.60 -6.70 6.51
CA LEU A 98 23.80 -7.91 6.74
C LEU A 98 24.19 -8.66 8.01
N ALA A 99 25.47 -8.71 8.35
CA ALA A 99 25.95 -9.42 9.53
C ALA A 99 25.40 -8.78 10.82
N THR A 100 25.47 -7.45 10.90
CA THR A 100 24.96 -6.66 12.03
C THR A 100 23.44 -6.78 12.12
N MET A 101 22.71 -6.57 11.01
CA MET A 101 21.24 -6.69 11.03
C MET A 101 20.76 -8.06 11.50
N LYS A 102 21.39 -9.15 11.03
CA LYS A 102 21.02 -10.51 11.46
C LYS A 102 21.24 -10.72 12.95
N ALA A 103 22.34 -10.19 13.50
CA ALA A 103 22.63 -10.26 14.92
C ALA A 103 21.58 -9.47 15.74
N ASP A 104 21.23 -8.27 15.30
CA ASP A 104 20.25 -7.41 15.97
C ASP A 104 18.85 -8.04 16.00
N PHE A 105 18.37 -8.57 14.86
CA PHE A 105 17.09 -9.28 14.81
C PHE A 105 17.08 -10.56 15.63
N TYR A 106 18.21 -11.29 15.67
CA TYR A 106 18.33 -12.47 16.51
C TYR A 106 18.31 -12.12 18.00
N ALA A 107 18.93 -11.00 18.39
CA ALA A 107 18.87 -10.50 19.77
C ALA A 107 17.45 -10.06 20.17
N LEU A 108 16.67 -9.52 19.23
CA LEU A 108 15.31 -9.04 19.48
C LEU A 108 14.27 -10.17 19.64
N GLY A 109 14.36 -11.22 18.81
CA GLY A 109 13.30 -12.23 18.72
C GLY A 109 13.76 -13.67 18.51
N HIS A 110 15.07 -13.95 18.57
CA HIS A 110 15.67 -15.27 18.35
C HIS A 110 15.33 -15.92 17.00
N ILE A 111 14.93 -15.11 16.00
CA ILE A 111 14.68 -15.60 14.65
C ILE A 111 15.96 -15.40 13.82
N PRO A 112 16.60 -16.47 13.34
CA PRO A 112 17.86 -16.37 12.61
C PRO A 112 17.66 -15.81 11.20
N ASN A 113 18.70 -15.17 10.66
CA ASN A 113 18.80 -14.73 9.26
C ASN A 113 17.78 -13.68 8.80
N ILE A 114 17.13 -12.94 9.70
CA ILE A 114 16.31 -11.79 9.33
C ILE A 114 17.21 -10.61 8.94
N ILE A 115 16.89 -9.95 7.82
CA ILE A 115 17.62 -8.78 7.30
C ILE A 115 16.72 -7.52 7.22
N GLY A 116 15.51 -7.61 7.73
CA GLY A 116 14.50 -6.55 7.70
C GLY A 116 13.14 -7.07 8.09
N ALA A 117 12.26 -6.15 8.51
CA ALA A 117 10.87 -6.44 8.80
C ALA A 117 9.99 -5.43 8.06
N ILE A 118 8.86 -5.90 7.56
CA ILE A 118 7.80 -5.05 7.02
C ILE A 118 6.61 -5.23 7.95
N ASP A 119 6.03 -4.14 8.45
CA ASP A 119 4.79 -4.20 9.21
C ASP A 119 3.70 -4.81 8.31
N GLY A 120 3.30 -6.03 8.64
CA GLY A 120 2.43 -6.87 7.82
C GLY A 120 1.09 -7.10 8.50
N THR A 121 0.03 -7.16 7.69
CA THR A 121 -1.29 -7.58 8.18
C THR A 121 -1.28 -9.09 8.43
N HIS A 122 -1.54 -9.52 9.66
CA HIS A 122 -1.83 -10.94 9.95
C HIS A 122 -3.17 -11.33 9.30
N VAL A 123 -3.12 -12.09 8.21
CA VAL A 123 -4.30 -12.73 7.62
C VAL A 123 -4.44 -14.10 8.27
N ALA A 124 -5.49 -14.27 9.08
CA ALA A 124 -5.81 -15.58 9.63
C ALA A 124 -6.22 -16.53 8.50
N PHE A 125 -5.45 -17.60 8.30
CA PHE A 125 -5.87 -18.70 7.43
C PHE A 125 -6.95 -19.49 8.18
N VAL A 126 -8.22 -19.27 7.82
CA VAL A 126 -9.31 -20.11 8.29
C VAL A 126 -9.32 -21.37 7.39
N PRO A 127 -9.17 -22.59 7.96
CA PRO A 127 -9.34 -23.81 7.19
C PRO A 127 -10.71 -23.83 6.51
N ALA A 128 -10.82 -24.48 5.35
CA ALA A 128 -12.12 -24.75 4.75
C ALA A 128 -13.03 -25.43 5.81
N PRO A 129 -14.34 -25.10 5.87
CA PRO A 129 -15.25 -25.61 6.90
C PRO A 129 -15.18 -27.14 7.07
N GLU A 130 -14.95 -27.86 5.97
CA GLU A 130 -14.82 -29.32 5.93
C GLU A 130 -13.63 -29.88 6.72
N LYS A 131 -12.57 -29.08 6.92
CA LYS A 131 -11.35 -29.50 7.65
C LYS A 131 -11.39 -29.14 9.13
N LEU A 132 -12.32 -28.31 9.60
CA LEU A 132 -12.45 -28.00 11.03
C LEU A 132 -12.96 -29.21 11.84
N ALA A 133 -13.74 -30.09 11.21
CA ALA A 133 -14.24 -31.31 11.83
C ALA A 133 -13.14 -32.36 12.10
N SER A 134 -12.02 -32.33 11.38
CA SER A 134 -10.93 -33.32 11.50
C SER A 134 -9.83 -32.94 12.50
N PHE A 135 -9.94 -31.79 13.18
CA PHE A 135 -8.99 -31.36 14.22
C PHE A 135 -9.58 -31.44 15.64
N GLN A 136 -10.73 -32.08 15.80
CA GLN A 136 -11.37 -32.34 17.11
C GLN A 136 -11.31 -33.82 17.53
N GLU A 137 -10.52 -34.65 16.84
CA GLU A 137 -10.13 -36.01 17.26
C GLU A 137 -8.68 -36.02 17.73
#